data_AF-X1A6J7-F1
#
_entry.id   AF-X1A6J7-F1
#
_cell.length_a   1.000
_cell.length_b   1.000
_cell.length_c   1.000
_cell.angle_alpha   90.00
_cell.angle_beta   90.00
_cell.angle_gamma   90.00
#
_symmetry.space_group_name_H-M   'P 1'
#
loop_
_entity.id
_entity.type
_entity.pdbx_description
1 polymer ?
#
loop_
_entity_poly.entity_id
_entity_poly.type
_entity_poly.pdbx_seq_one_letter_code
_entity_poly.pdbx_strand_id
1 'polypeptide(L)'
;MKEKIQKFAELILESENIVALTGAGMSTESGIPDFRSPGTGLWERMDPSFADISTFTRNPTAFYQTMLEIGLNIIKAKPNAGHKSLTKLQKNGKIKWNNDPEYRWPTQRAHTKM
;
A
#
# COMPACT_ATOMS: atom_id res chain seq x y z
N MET A 1 11.25 23.27 2.15
CA MET A 1 10.67 22.06 1.52
C MET A 1 11.48 21.59 0.32
N LYS A 2 11.79 22.47 -0.65
CA LYS A 2 12.61 22.12 -1.83
C LYS A 2 14.00 21.55 -1.48
N GLU A 3 14.69 22.15 -0.52
CA GLU A 3 16.01 21.65 -0.06
C GLU A 3 15.97 20.21 0.48
N LYS A 4 14.93 19.86 1.26
CA LYS A 4 14.75 18.49 1.76
C LYS A 4 14.51 17.49 0.64
N ILE A 5 13.72 17.87 -0.37
CA ILE A 5 13.46 17.04 -1.55
C ILE A 5 14.75 16.82 -2.35
N GLN A 6 15.53 17.89 -2.55
CA GLN A 6 16.82 17.82 -3.23
C GLN A 6 17.78 16.88 -2.49
N LYS A 7 17.89 17.05 -1.17
CA LYS A 7 18.77 16.20 -0.36
C LYS A 7 18.33 14.74 -0.37
N PHE A 8 17.03 14.47 -0.36
CA PHE A 8 16.51 13.11 -0.49
C PHE A 8 16.81 12.49 -1.86
N ALA A 9 16.71 13.26 -2.94
CA ALA A 9 17.07 12.80 -4.29
C ALA A 9 18.56 12.44 -4.39
N GLU A 10 19.45 13.23 -3.81
CA GLU A 10 20.89 12.92 -3.73
C GLU A 10 21.13 11.58 -3.02
N LEU A 11 20.50 11.37 -1.86
CA LEU A 11 20.63 10.11 -1.11
C LEU A 11 20.17 8.90 -1.94
N ILE A 12 19.10 9.04 -2.74
CA ILE A 12 18.64 7.98 -3.63
C ILE A 12 19.67 7.70 -4.74
N LEU A 13 20.28 8.74 -5.30
CA LEU A 13 21.26 8.60 -6.38
C LEU A 13 22.56 7.95 -5.90
N GLU A 14 23.00 8.27 -4.69
CA GLU A 14 24.19 7.71 -4.05
C GLU A 14 23.99 6.27 -3.53
N SER A 15 22.75 5.87 -3.27
CA SER A 15 22.44 4.54 -2.73
C SER A 15 22.40 3.45 -3.82
N GLU A 16 22.91 2.26 -3.51
CA GLU A 16 22.87 1.08 -4.38
C GLU A 16 21.83 0.03 -3.95
N ASN A 17 21.38 0.08 -2.69
CA ASN A 17 20.46 -0.90 -2.12
C ASN A 17 19.40 -0.19 -1.27
N ILE A 18 18.31 0.22 -1.91
CA ILE A 18 17.20 0.92 -1.24
C ILE A 18 16.09 -0.07 -0.90
N VAL A 19 15.59 0.01 0.33
CA VAL A 19 14.37 -0.68 0.78
C VAL A 19 13.26 0.36 0.97
N ALA A 20 12.09 0.10 0.40
CA ALA A 20 10.91 0.95 0.58
C ALA A 20 9.93 0.27 1.55
N LEU A 21 9.73 0.86 2.73
CA LEU A 21 8.69 0.45 3.66
C LEU A 21 7.44 1.29 3.40
N THR A 22 6.33 0.65 3.02
CA THR A 22 5.07 1.32 2.71
C THR A 22 3.95 0.80 3.61
N GLY A 23 2.99 1.67 3.92
CA GLY A 23 1.74 1.31 4.58
C GLY A 23 0.53 1.63 3.71
N ALA A 24 -0.68 1.42 4.24
CA ALA A 24 -1.94 1.73 3.55
C ALA A 24 -2.02 3.20 3.09
N GLY A 25 -1.35 4.13 3.79
CA GLY A 25 -1.21 5.54 3.39
C GLY A 25 -0.66 5.75 1.97
N MET A 26 0.14 4.83 1.44
CA MET A 26 0.61 4.89 0.03
C MET A 26 -0.54 4.79 -0.98
N SER A 27 -1.69 4.24 -0.58
CA SER A 27 -2.84 3.94 -1.44
C SER A 27 -4.04 4.87 -1.25
N THR A 28 -3.96 5.86 -0.35
CA THR A 28 -5.07 6.80 -0.11
C THR A 28 -5.38 7.64 -1.35
N GLU A 29 -4.36 8.12 -2.06
CA GLU A 29 -4.52 8.81 -3.35
C GLU A 29 -5.06 7.90 -4.47
N SER A 30 -5.04 6.57 -4.27
CA SER A 30 -5.65 5.60 -5.17
C SER A 30 -7.11 5.29 -4.81
N GLY A 31 -7.68 5.99 -3.82
CA GLY A 31 -9.06 5.81 -3.35
C GLY A 31 -9.24 4.66 -2.36
N ILE A 32 -8.14 4.04 -1.89
CA ILE A 32 -8.19 3.01 -0.86
C ILE A 32 -7.99 3.70 0.50
N PRO A 33 -8.99 3.70 1.41
CA PRO A 33 -8.82 4.31 2.72
C PRO A 33 -7.74 3.56 3.49
N ASP A 34 -6.96 4.29 4.27
CA ASP A 34 -6.13 3.66 5.28
C ASP A 34 -6.95 3.34 6.54
N PHE A 35 -6.28 2.87 7.58
CA PHE A 35 -6.96 2.49 8.81
C PHE A 35 -7.21 3.66 9.77
N ARG A 36 -6.35 4.69 9.78
CA ARG A 36 -6.19 5.60 10.93
C ARG A 36 -6.18 7.10 10.58
N SER A 37 -6.21 7.47 9.31
CA SER A 37 -6.21 8.87 8.91
C SER A 37 -7.44 9.59 9.44
N PRO A 38 -7.30 10.77 10.05
CA PRO A 38 -8.44 11.55 10.51
C PRO A 38 -9.41 11.89 9.36
N GLY A 39 -10.71 11.79 9.61
CA GLY A 39 -11.80 12.05 8.66
C GLY A 39 -12.02 10.97 7.59
N THR A 40 -11.05 10.08 7.36
CA THR A 40 -11.04 9.18 6.18
C THR A 40 -10.68 7.74 6.49
N GLY A 41 -10.08 7.46 7.64
CA GLY A 41 -9.63 6.13 8.04
C GLY A 41 -10.79 5.19 8.33
N LEU A 42 -10.59 3.90 8.05
CA LEU A 42 -11.60 2.87 8.27
C LEU A 42 -12.09 2.83 9.73
N TRP A 43 -11.20 3.02 10.71
CA TRP A 43 -11.56 2.94 12.14
C TRP A 43 -12.42 4.08 12.68
N GLU A 44 -12.65 5.14 11.90
CA GLU A 44 -13.65 6.14 12.25
C GLU A 44 -15.08 5.72 11.89
N ARG A 45 -15.22 4.69 11.05
CA ARG A 45 -16.50 4.20 10.50
C ARG A 45 -16.81 2.76 10.90
N MET A 46 -15.83 2.06 11.45
CA MET A 46 -15.85 0.64 11.76
C MET A 46 -15.10 0.39 13.07
N ASP A 47 -15.61 -0.53 13.88
CA ASP A 47 -14.93 -0.98 15.10
C ASP A 47 -13.63 -1.76 14.74
N PRO A 48 -12.45 -1.36 15.27
CA PRO A 48 -11.18 -2.06 15.03
C PRO A 48 -11.19 -3.55 15.40
N SER A 49 -12.06 -3.98 16.31
CA SER A 49 -12.26 -5.41 16.66
C SER A 49 -12.71 -6.26 15.47
N PHE A 50 -13.16 -5.63 14.38
CA PHE A 50 -13.37 -6.29 13.09
C PHE A 50 -12.12 -7.04 12.60
N ALA A 51 -10.92 -6.54 12.90
CA ALA A 51 -9.66 -7.16 12.51
C ALA A 51 -9.16 -8.24 13.50
N ASP A 52 -9.94 -8.58 14.53
CA ASP A 52 -9.63 -9.68 15.44
C ASP A 52 -10.08 -11.03 14.87
N ILE A 53 -9.22 -12.05 15.01
CA ILE A 53 -9.53 -13.43 14.62
C ILE A 53 -10.76 -13.95 15.35
N SER A 54 -10.98 -13.54 16.61
CA SER A 54 -12.14 -13.97 17.39
C SER A 54 -13.45 -13.47 16.76
N THR A 55 -13.47 -12.21 16.29
CA THR A 55 -14.60 -11.61 15.59
C THR A 55 -14.89 -12.32 14.28
N PHE A 56 -13.84 -12.64 13.50
CA PHE A 56 -13.99 -13.45 12.30
C PHE A 56 -14.60 -14.82 12.60
N THR A 57 -14.04 -15.58 13.56
CA THR A 57 -14.50 -16.95 13.86
C THR A 57 -15.95 -17.01 14.37
N ARG A 58 -16.41 -15.96 15.06
CA ARG A 58 -17.76 -15.88 15.62
C ARG A 58 -18.82 -15.63 14.55
N ASN A 59 -18.51 -14.84 13.52
CA ASN A 59 -19.42 -14.59 12.41
C ASN A 59 -18.67 -14.35 11.08
N PRO A 60 -18.21 -15.41 10.41
CA PRO A 60 -17.48 -15.28 9.15
C PRO A 60 -18.32 -14.63 8.04
N THR A 61 -19.63 -14.87 8.01
CA THR A 61 -20.54 -14.32 6.99
C THR A 61 -20.56 -12.79 7.03
N ALA A 62 -20.74 -12.20 8.22
CA ALA A 62 -20.71 -10.75 8.37
C ALA A 62 -19.35 -10.16 7.99
N PHE A 63 -18.26 -10.83 8.38
CA PHE A 63 -16.91 -10.42 7.98
C PHE A 63 -16.75 -10.38 6.45
N TYR A 64 -17.17 -11.44 5.75
CA TYR A 64 -17.07 -11.49 4.29
C TYR A 64 -17.94 -10.43 3.61
N GLN A 65 -19.14 -10.14 4.12
CA GLN A 65 -19.99 -9.07 3.57
C GLN A 65 -19.28 -7.71 3.63
N THR A 66 -18.71 -7.36 4.79
CA THR A 66 -17.96 -6.11 4.93
C THR A 66 -16.67 -6.09 4.11
N MET A 67 -15.95 -7.21 4.04
CA MET A 67 -14.74 -7.32 3.21
C MET A 67 -15.05 -7.21 1.71
N LEU A 68 -16.21 -7.65 1.25
CA LEU A 68 -16.64 -7.47 -0.15
C LEU A 68 -16.83 -5.99 -0.46
N GLU A 69 -17.47 -5.22 0.41
CA GLU A 69 -17.64 -3.77 0.23
C GLU A 69 -16.30 -3.05 0.12
N ILE A 70 -15.36 -3.34 1.03
CA ILE A 70 -14.01 -2.78 1.00
C ILE A 70 -13.24 -3.27 -0.23
N GLY A 71 -13.35 -4.56 -0.55
CA GLY A 71 -12.65 -5.23 -1.63
C GLY A 71 -13.01 -4.68 -3.01
N LEU A 72 -14.26 -4.28 -3.23
CA LEU A 72 -14.68 -3.67 -4.49
C LEU A 72 -13.93 -2.36 -4.80
N ASN A 73 -13.60 -1.57 -3.79
CA ASN A 73 -12.80 -0.35 -3.95
C ASN A 73 -11.34 -0.69 -4.30
N ILE A 74 -10.78 -1.71 -3.64
CA ILE A 74 -9.41 -2.18 -3.90
C ILE A 74 -9.27 -2.72 -5.33
N ILE A 75 -10.23 -3.50 -5.81
CA ILE A 75 -10.20 -4.10 -7.15
C ILE A 75 -10.21 -3.02 -8.25
N LYS A 76 -10.92 -1.91 -8.03
CA LYS A 76 -11.03 -0.81 -9.00
C LYS A 76 -9.86 0.18 -8.92
N ALA A 77 -9.08 0.17 -7.84
CA ALA A 77 -8.03 1.14 -7.61
C ALA A 77 -6.91 1.04 -8.67
N LYS A 78 -6.34 2.20 -9.03
CA LYS A 78 -5.20 2.30 -9.95
C LYS A 78 -3.98 2.85 -9.23
N PRO A 79 -2.75 2.47 -9.63
CA PRO A 79 -1.53 2.99 -9.03
C PRO A 79 -1.41 4.52 -9.19
N ASN A 80 -1.15 5.22 -8.08
CA ASN A 80 -0.89 6.67 -8.06
C ASN A 80 0.58 7.01 -8.39
N ALA A 81 0.94 8.29 -8.29
CA ALA A 81 2.29 8.78 -8.59
C ALA A 81 3.37 8.18 -7.68
N GLY A 82 3.06 7.96 -6.40
CA GLY A 82 3.97 7.30 -5.44
C GLY A 82 4.30 5.87 -5.86
N HIS A 83 3.29 5.09 -6.23
CA HIS A 83 3.48 3.73 -6.73
C HIS A 83 4.38 3.70 -7.97
N LYS A 84 4.09 4.56 -8.96
CA LYS A 84 4.86 4.65 -10.21
C LYS A 84 6.30 5.08 -9.99
N SER A 85 6.55 5.94 -9.00
CA SER A 85 7.89 6.39 -8.63
C SER A 85 8.73 5.25 -8.06
N LEU A 86 8.15 4.42 -7.19
CA LEU A 86 8.84 3.20 -6.69
C LEU A 86 9.14 2.22 -7.84
N THR A 87 8.22 2.05 -8.78
CA THR A 87 8.45 1.24 -10.00
C THR A 87 9.64 1.77 -10.80
N LYS A 88 9.73 3.09 -10.97
CA LYS A 88 10.83 3.71 -11.72
C LYS A 88 12.17 3.50 -11.02
N LEU A 89 12.21 3.65 -9.70
CA LEU A 89 13.41 3.37 -8.91
C LEU A 89 13.82 1.90 -8.98
N GLN A 90 12.86 0.98 -8.97
CA GLN A 90 13.15 -0.44 -9.22
C GLN A 90 13.71 -0.67 -10.63
N LYS A 91 13.05 -0.15 -11.68
CA LYS A 91 13.50 -0.32 -13.08
C LYS A 91 14.91 0.24 -13.29
N ASN A 92 15.29 1.26 -12.50
CA ASN A 92 16.64 1.84 -12.48
C ASN A 92 17.64 1.10 -11.54
N GLY A 93 17.26 -0.06 -10.99
CA GLY A 93 18.13 -0.87 -10.14
C GLY A 93 18.36 -0.32 -8.71
N LYS A 94 17.68 0.76 -8.33
CA LYS A 94 17.85 1.39 -7.01
C LYS A 94 17.13 0.64 -5.89
N ILE A 95 15.92 0.15 -6.17
CA ILE A 95 15.15 -0.71 -5.26
C ILE A 95 15.21 -2.13 -5.77
N LYS A 96 15.62 -3.06 -4.91
CA LYS A 96 15.64 -4.49 -5.20
C LYS A 96 14.44 -5.15 -4.54
N TRP A 97 13.60 -5.80 -5.35
CA TRP A 97 12.55 -6.68 -4.87
C TRP A 97 12.95 -8.12 -5.18
N ASN A 98 12.47 -9.07 -4.39
CA ASN A 98 12.55 -10.46 -4.81
C ASN A 98 11.68 -10.62 -6.07
N ASN A 99 12.31 -10.90 -7.22
CA ASN A 99 11.60 -11.10 -8.49
C ASN A 99 10.97 -12.49 -8.60
N ASP A 100 11.12 -13.31 -7.56
CA ASP A 100 10.47 -14.61 -7.46
C ASP A 100 8.93 -14.44 -7.54
N PRO A 101 8.29 -15.00 -8.58
CA PRO A 101 6.84 -14.94 -8.75
C PRO A 101 6.06 -15.56 -7.58
N GLU A 102 6.66 -16.50 -6.85
CA GLU A 102 6.06 -17.23 -5.74
C GLU A 102 5.99 -16.37 -4.46
N TYR A 103 7.00 -15.52 -4.23
CA TYR A 103 7.08 -14.64 -3.07
C TYR A 103 6.60 -13.20 -3.35
N ARG A 104 5.96 -12.98 -4.51
CA ARG A 104 5.51 -11.65 -4.96
C ARG A 104 4.16 -11.27 -4.36
N TRP A 105 4.19 -10.45 -3.31
CA TRP A 105 3.01 -9.97 -2.60
C TRP A 105 2.06 -9.15 -3.51
N PRO A 106 0.74 -9.15 -3.27
CA PRO A 106 -0.23 -8.36 -4.04
C PRO A 106 0.07 -6.85 -4.07
N THR A 107 0.63 -6.30 -2.98
CA THR A 107 1.11 -4.91 -2.92
C THR A 107 2.23 -4.66 -3.91
N GLN A 108 3.18 -5.59 -4.08
CA GLN A 108 4.22 -5.52 -5.10
C GLN A 108 3.65 -5.61 -6.53
N ARG A 109 2.55 -6.35 -6.74
CA ARG A 109 1.87 -6.42 -8.05
C ARG A 109 1.23 -5.08 -8.44
N ALA A 110 0.66 -4.35 -7.49
CA ALA A 110 0.13 -2.99 -7.73
C ALA A 110 1.24 -2.01 -8.17
N HIS A 111 2.47 -2.19 -7.69
CA HIS A 111 3.62 -1.39 -8.11
C HIS A 111 4.22 -1.78 -9.46
N THR A 112 3.86 -2.91 -10.07
CA THR A 112 4.65 -3.47 -11.19
C THR A 112 3.84 -3.90 -12.40
N LYS A 113 2.52 -4.01 -12.31
CA LYS A 113 1.65 -4.12 -13.48
C LYS A 113 1.45 -2.74 -14.12
N MET A 114 2.50 -2.22 -14.76
CA MET A 114 2.52 -1.21 -15.85
C MET A 114 3.92 -1.14 -16.48
#